data_AF-A0AAV9E7W9-F1
#
_entry.id   AF-A0AAV9E7W9-F1
#
_cell.length_a   1.000
_cell.length_b   1.000
_cell.length_c   1.000
_cell.angle_alpha   90.00
_cell.angle_beta   90.00
_cell.angle_gamma   90.00
#
_symmetry.space_group_name_H-M   'P 1'
#
loop_
_entity.id
_entity.type
_entity.pdbx_description
1 polymer ?
#
loop_
_entity_poly.entity_id
_entity_poly.type
_entity_poly.pdbx_seq_one_letter_code
_entity_poly.pdbx_strand_id
1 'polypeptide(L)'
;MALLLLSLLCLSTALATSPSPSPAPSTPTQTDPSADFIRTSCDATLYPSLCFKSLSPYSDSIQQNPTRLTIVAVSLALSRARSLSAHLRSPSLPFDPSSAFRPPRLPLRRQRRR
;
A
#
# COMPACT_ATOMS: atom_id res chain seq x y z
N MET A 1 -20.80 -1.32 21.74
CA MET A 1 -20.09 -2.44 21.08
C MET A 1 -20.79 -2.90 19.80
N ALA A 2 -22.08 -3.29 19.84
CA ALA A 2 -22.82 -3.72 18.63
C ALA A 2 -22.87 -2.66 17.51
N LEU A 3 -23.12 -1.39 17.84
CA LEU A 3 -23.12 -0.28 16.86
C LEU A 3 -21.77 -0.08 16.16
N LEU A 4 -20.66 -0.32 16.86
CA LEU A 4 -19.33 -0.21 16.30
C LEU A 4 -19.09 -1.37 15.31
N LEU A 5 -19.49 -2.59 15.66
CA LEU A 5 -19.40 -3.76 14.79
C LEU A 5 -20.26 -3.63 13.52
N LEU A 6 -21.49 -3.10 13.63
CA LEU A 6 -22.35 -2.81 12.47
C LEU A 6 -21.72 -1.77 11.54
N SER A 7 -21.11 -0.72 12.10
CA SER A 7 -20.41 0.31 11.32
C SER A 7 -19.22 -0.28 10.55
N LEU A 8 -18.37 -1.08 11.21
CA LEU A 8 -17.26 -1.78 10.55
C LEU A 8 -17.73 -2.76 9.46
N LEU A 9 -18.84 -3.47 9.71
CA LEU A 9 -19.41 -4.41 8.74
C LEU A 9 -19.96 -3.69 7.50
N CYS A 10 -20.68 -2.58 7.67
CA CYS A 10 -21.18 -1.75 6.57
C CYS A 10 -20.05 -1.09 5.76
N LEU A 11 -18.98 -0.65 6.42
CA LEU A 11 -17.83 -0.05 5.74
C LEU A 11 -17.11 -1.08 4.85
N SER A 12 -17.14 -2.36 5.25
CA SER A 12 -16.54 -3.47 4.50
C SER A 12 -17.35 -3.85 3.25
N THR A 13 -18.69 -3.83 3.33
CA THR A 13 -19.56 -4.15 2.20
C THR A 13 -19.64 -3.02 1.17
N ALA A 14 -19.49 -1.77 1.61
CA ALA A 14 -19.41 -0.62 0.71
C ALA A 14 -18.17 -0.63 -0.20
N LEU A 15 -17.08 -1.30 0.21
CA LEU A 15 -15.86 -1.43 -0.60
C LEU A 15 -15.98 -2.52 -1.69
N ALA A 16 -16.97 -3.41 -1.61
CA ALA A 16 -17.14 -4.56 -2.49
C ALA A 16 -18.04 -4.30 -3.72
N THR A 17 -18.64 -3.12 -3.83
CA THR A 17 -19.56 -2.78 -4.93
C THR A 17 -19.15 -1.47 -5.59
N SER A 18 -18.01 -1.49 -6.30
CA SER A 18 -17.68 -0.42 -7.25
C SER A 18 -18.08 -0.88 -8.66
N PRO A 19 -18.90 -0.10 -9.40
CA PRO A 19 -19.12 -0.35 -10.82
C PRO A 19 -17.80 -0.17 -11.59
N SER A 20 -17.38 -1.25 -12.24
CA SER A 20 -16.18 -1.35 -13.07
C SER A 20 -16.13 -0.28 -14.17
N PRO A 21 -15.04 0.51 -14.29
CA PRO A 21 -14.66 1.13 -15.55
C PRO A 21 -13.90 0.13 -16.43
N SER A 22 -14.26 0.15 -17.72
CA SER A 22 -13.79 -0.69 -18.83
C SER A 22 -12.27 -0.94 -18.88
N PRO A 23 -11.81 -2.17 -19.19
CA PRO A 23 -10.39 -2.46 -19.36
C PRO A 23 -9.86 -1.87 -20.69
N ALA A 24 -8.85 -1.01 -20.60
CA ALA A 24 -8.02 -0.64 -21.74
C ALA A 24 -7.05 -1.79 -22.08
N PRO A 25 -6.79 -2.09 -23.37
CA PRO A 25 -5.91 -3.18 -23.76
C PRO A 25 -4.44 -2.82 -23.47
N SER A 26 -3.86 -3.41 -22.45
CA SER A 26 -2.41 -3.37 -22.21
C SER A 26 -1.74 -4.63 -22.77
N THR A 27 -0.84 -4.39 -23.73
CA THR A 27 0.06 -5.34 -24.40
C THR A 27 0.74 -6.32 -23.44
N PRO A 28 0.90 -7.61 -23.82
CA PRO A 28 1.53 -8.63 -22.98
C PRO A 28 3.05 -8.40 -22.94
N THR A 29 3.49 -7.64 -21.94
CA THR A 29 4.92 -7.54 -21.60
C THR A 29 5.13 -8.45 -20.41
N GLN A 30 5.84 -9.57 -20.63
CA GLN A 30 6.32 -10.56 -19.66
C GLN A 30 6.03 -10.17 -18.20
N THR A 31 4.83 -10.52 -17.72
CA THR A 31 4.32 -9.90 -16.50
C THR A 31 4.88 -10.59 -15.28
N ASP A 32 5.57 -9.82 -14.44
CA ASP A 32 5.96 -10.29 -13.11
C ASP A 32 4.69 -10.64 -12.34
N PRO A 33 4.48 -11.92 -11.94
CA PRO A 33 3.24 -12.36 -11.30
C PRO A 33 3.00 -11.60 -9.97
N SER A 34 4.07 -11.13 -9.33
CA SER A 34 4.04 -10.26 -8.15
C SER A 34 3.51 -8.86 -8.45
N ALA A 35 3.84 -8.29 -9.61
CA ALA A 35 3.37 -6.98 -10.04
C ALA A 35 1.88 -7.01 -10.40
N ASP A 36 1.41 -8.08 -11.06
CA ASP A 36 -0.02 -8.28 -11.34
C ASP A 36 -0.83 -8.41 -10.06
N PHE A 37 -0.33 -9.18 -9.08
CA PHE A 37 -1.00 -9.28 -7.78
C PHE A 37 -1.16 -7.93 -7.07
N ILE A 38 -0.11 -7.09 -7.11
CA ILE A 38 -0.20 -5.73 -6.58
C ILE A 38 -1.20 -4.89 -7.38
N ARG A 39 -1.20 -4.98 -8.71
CA ARG A 39 -2.12 -4.24 -9.57
C ARG A 39 -3.57 -4.57 -9.24
N THR A 40 -3.93 -5.86 -9.18
CA THR A 40 -5.27 -6.31 -8.81
C THR A 40 -5.64 -5.88 -7.39
N SER A 41 -4.71 -5.97 -6.43
CA SER A 41 -4.95 -5.54 -5.05
C SER A 41 -5.17 -4.03 -4.94
N CYS A 42 -4.46 -3.25 -5.76
CA CYS A 42 -4.58 -1.79 -5.78
C CYS A 42 -5.84 -1.30 -6.50
N ASP A 43 -6.42 -2.10 -7.39
CA ASP A 43 -7.66 -1.77 -8.09
C ASP A 43 -8.86 -1.65 -7.12
N ALA A 44 -8.81 -2.37 -6.01
CA ALA A 44 -9.77 -2.26 -4.91
C ALA A 44 -9.58 -1.01 -4.02
N THR A 45 -8.61 -0.14 -4.32
CA THR A 45 -8.33 1.08 -3.54
C THR A 45 -8.82 2.34 -4.25
N LEU A 46 -9.10 3.40 -3.48
CA LEU A 46 -9.51 4.70 -4.03
C LEU A 46 -8.44 5.38 -4.91
N TYR A 47 -7.18 4.97 -4.77
CA TYR A 47 -6.04 5.59 -5.48
C TYR A 47 -5.14 4.51 -6.11
N PRO A 48 -5.61 3.81 -7.14
CA PRO A 48 -4.93 2.65 -7.71
C PRO A 48 -3.52 2.98 -8.22
N SER A 49 -3.36 4.13 -8.88
CA SER A 49 -2.06 4.58 -9.40
C SER A 49 -1.04 4.87 -8.29
N LEU A 50 -1.47 5.51 -7.20
CA LEU A 50 -0.60 5.80 -6.05
C LEU A 50 -0.28 4.54 -5.25
N CYS A 51 -1.26 3.64 -5.12
CA CYS A 51 -1.09 2.35 -4.48
C CYS A 51 -0.02 1.53 -5.21
N PHE A 52 -0.17 1.36 -6.53
CA PHE A 52 0.77 0.59 -7.34
C PHE A 52 2.17 1.20 -7.30
N LYS A 53 2.30 2.53 -7.46
CA LYS A 53 3.59 3.22 -7.38
C LYS A 53 4.27 3.04 -6.01
N SER A 54 3.50 2.96 -4.93
CA SER A 54 4.02 2.80 -3.57
C SER A 54 4.45 1.36 -3.27
N LEU A 55 3.76 0.37 -3.84
CA LEU A 55 3.96 -1.05 -3.57
C LEU A 55 4.82 -1.77 -4.61
N SER A 56 4.94 -1.25 -5.83
CA SER A 56 5.78 -1.83 -6.88
C SER A 56 7.23 -2.09 -6.48
N PRO A 57 7.93 -1.23 -5.70
CA PRO A 57 9.29 -1.55 -5.24
C PRO A 57 9.35 -2.68 -4.19
N TYR A 58 8.20 -3.17 -3.71
CA TYR A 58 8.09 -4.25 -2.74
C TYR A 58 7.54 -5.55 -3.35
N SER A 59 7.36 -5.62 -4.67
CA SER A 59 6.85 -6.80 -5.39
C SER A 59 7.57 -8.09 -5.00
N ASP A 60 8.90 -8.04 -4.94
CA ASP A 60 9.76 -9.17 -4.55
C ASP A 60 9.54 -9.63 -3.10
N SER A 61 9.14 -8.72 -2.22
CA SER A 61 8.86 -9.03 -0.81
C SER A 61 7.44 -9.55 -0.58
N ILE A 62 6.50 -9.14 -1.43
CA ILE A 62 5.07 -9.47 -1.34
C ILE A 62 4.79 -10.86 -1.90
N GLN A 63 5.45 -11.27 -3.00
CA GLN A 63 5.34 -12.60 -3.62
C GLN A 63 3.90 -13.15 -3.68
N GLN A 64 2.94 -12.32 -4.10
CA GLN A 64 1.52 -12.69 -4.19
C GLN A 64 0.84 -13.13 -2.88
N ASN A 65 1.43 -12.80 -1.73
CA ASN A 65 0.87 -13.15 -0.43
C ASN A 65 0.11 -11.96 0.16
N PRO A 66 -1.21 -12.08 0.39
CA PRO A 66 -2.03 -10.98 0.89
C PRO A 66 -1.55 -10.50 2.27
N THR A 67 -1.19 -11.41 3.17
CA THR A 67 -0.67 -11.06 4.51
C THR A 67 0.61 -10.23 4.42
N ARG A 68 1.52 -10.58 3.51
CA ARG A 68 2.75 -9.81 3.28
C ARG A 68 2.45 -8.43 2.71
N LEU A 69 1.50 -8.33 1.77
CA LEU A 69 1.02 -7.06 1.25
C LEU A 69 0.51 -6.16 2.37
N THR A 70 -0.33 -6.67 3.26
CA THR A 70 -0.88 -5.90 4.38
C THR A 70 0.21 -5.40 5.31
N ILE A 71 1.18 -6.26 5.67
CA ILE A 71 2.31 -5.88 6.53
C ILE A 71 3.13 -4.75 5.89
N VAL A 72 3.45 -4.87 4.60
CA VAL A 72 4.18 -3.84 3.85
C VAL A 72 3.38 -2.54 3.82
N ALA A 73 2.10 -2.59 3.47
CA ALA A 73 1.21 -1.43 3.40
C ALA A 73 1.10 -0.68 4.74
N VAL A 74 0.92 -1.41 5.85
CA VAL A 74 0.87 -0.83 7.20
C VAL A 74 2.22 -0.20 7.57
N SER A 75 3.33 -0.86 7.25
CA SER A 75 4.68 -0.32 7.53
C SER A 75 4.98 0.96 6.74
N LEU A 76 4.49 1.03 5.48
CA LEU A 76 4.56 2.22 4.64
C LEU A 76 3.73 3.37 5.24
N ALA A 77 2.49 3.10 5.62
CA ALA A 77 1.60 4.08 6.24
C ALA A 77 2.20 4.66 7.53
N LEU A 78 2.71 3.80 8.41
CA LEU A 78 3.36 4.22 9.66
C LEU A 78 4.60 5.09 9.42
N SER A 79 5.41 4.73 8.43
CA SER A 79 6.63 5.48 8.09
C SER A 79 6.30 6.87 7.54
N ARG A 80 5.28 6.98 6.68
CA ARG A 80 4.78 8.26 6.18
C ARG A 80 4.18 9.11 7.29
N ALA A 81 3.38 8.51 8.18
CA ALA A 81 2.80 9.21 9.32
C ALA A 81 3.88 9.80 10.25
N ARG A 82 4.97 9.05 10.49
CA ARG A 82 6.13 9.55 11.26
C ARG A 82 6.89 10.66 10.55
N SER A 83 7.09 10.55 9.24
CA SER A 83 7.72 11.62 8.46
C SER A 83 6.87 12.90 8.54
N LEU A 84 5.57 12.77 8.33
CA LEU A 84 4.63 13.89 8.39
C LEU A 84 4.61 14.51 9.80
N SER A 85 4.58 13.71 10.87
CA SER A 85 4.62 14.25 12.23
C SER A 85 5.93 14.98 12.55
N ALA A 86 7.06 14.50 12.03
CA ALA A 86 8.34 15.19 12.14
C ALA A 86 8.32 16.55 11.40
N HIS A 87 7.78 16.60 10.18
CA HIS A 87 7.62 17.85 9.43
C HIS A 87 6.70 18.85 10.15
N LEU A 88 5.57 18.37 10.70
CA LEU A 88 4.65 19.25 11.46
C LEU A 88 5.28 19.79 12.75
N ARG A 89 6.19 19.02 13.38
CA ARG A 89 6.90 19.46 14.58
C ARG A 89 7.93 20.55 14.30
N SER A 90 8.44 20.64 13.07
CA SER A 90 9.39 21.66 12.64
C SER A 90 8.97 22.21 11.26
N PRO A 91 8.03 23.19 11.21
CA PRO A 91 7.50 23.75 9.96
C PRO A 91 8.54 24.52 9.14
N SER A 92 9.77 24.68 9.66
CA SER A 92 10.87 25.41 9.04
C SER A 92 11.61 24.64 7.94
N LEU A 93 11.31 23.35 7.73
CA LEU A 93 11.85 22.59 6.61
C LEU A 93 10.81 22.51 5.48
N PRO A 94 11.19 22.83 4.22
CA PRO A 94 10.37 22.54 3.06
C PRO A 94 9.92 21.08 3.09
N PHE A 95 8.63 20.83 2.94
CA PHE A 95 8.13 19.48 2.73
C PHE A 95 8.61 19.00 1.37
N ASP A 96 9.72 18.25 1.35
CA ASP A 96 10.19 17.57 0.15
C ASP A 96 9.35 16.30 -0.06
N PRO A 97 8.48 16.22 -1.08
CA PRO A 97 7.65 15.05 -1.34
C PRO A 97 8.49 13.78 -1.62
N SER A 98 9.75 13.96 -2.03
CA SER A 98 10.74 12.89 -2.20
C SER A 98 11.14 12.20 -0.89
N SER A 99 11.06 12.89 0.25
CA SER A 99 11.41 12.33 1.57
C SER A 99 10.37 11.32 2.08
N ALA A 100 9.10 11.51 1.72
CA ALA A 100 8.00 10.58 2.01
C ALA A 100 8.06 9.30 1.16
N PHE A 101 8.84 9.33 0.07
CA PHE A 101 9.05 8.20 -0.82
C PHE A 101 10.25 7.35 -0.43
N ARG A 102 10.95 7.69 0.67
CA ARG A 102 12.03 6.82 1.16
C ARG A 102 11.39 5.50 1.57
N PRO A 103 11.70 4.38 0.89
CA PRO A 103 11.12 3.11 1.24
C PRO A 103 11.43 2.85 2.71
N PRO A 104 10.44 2.55 3.59
CA PRO A 104 10.74 1.93 4.86
C PRO A 104 11.77 0.86 4.60
N ARG A 105 12.90 0.95 5.33
CA ARG A 105 13.70 -0.24 5.57
C ARG A 105 12.77 -1.15 6.34
N LEU A 106 11.98 -1.96 5.63
CA LEU A 106 11.32 -3.07 6.27
C LEU A 106 12.46 -3.77 6.98
N PRO A 107 12.33 -4.04 8.29
CA PRO A 107 13.20 -4.99 8.91
C PRO A 107 12.90 -6.31 8.20
N LEU A 108 13.59 -6.57 7.08
CA LEU A 108 13.91 -7.92 6.66
C LEU A 108 14.43 -8.53 7.93
N ARG A 109 13.56 -9.34 8.50
CA ARG A 109 13.66 -9.93 9.82
C ARG A 109 15.14 -10.25 10.00
N ARG A 110 15.75 -9.64 11.02
CA ARG A 110 17.09 -9.98 11.50
C ARG A 110 17.01 -11.37 12.15
N GLN A 111 16.51 -12.34 11.39
CA GLN A 111 16.24 -13.73 11.74
C GLN A 111 17.18 -14.66 10.98
N ARG A 112 18.33 -14.11 10.55
CA ARG A 112 19.45 -14.87 10.03
C ARG A 112 20.75 -14.34 10.62
N ARG A 113 20.84 -14.27 11.95
CA ARG A 113 22.09 -14.49 12.67
C ARG A 113 21.78 -15.31 13.91
N ARG A 114 22.31 -16.55 13.84
CA ARG A 114 22.56 -17.57 14.86
C ARG A 114 22.23 -17.20 16.30
#